data_AF-A0A0F9RHV3-F1
#
_entry.id   AF-A0A0F9RHV3-F1
#
_cell.length_a   1.000
_cell.length_b   1.000
_cell.length_c   1.000
_cell.angle_alpha   90.00
_cell.angle_beta   90.00
_cell.angle_gamma   90.00
#
_symmetry.space_group_name_H-M   'P 1'
#
loop_
_entity.id
_entity.type
_entity.pdbx_description
1 polymer ?
#
loop_
_entity_poly.entity_id
_entity_poly.type
_entity_poly.pdbx_seq_one_letter_code
_entity_poly.pdbx_strand_id
1 'polypeptide(L)'
;MSKESIWRRILDERVRQDEKFGSQRKLSQETWLNILVEEVGEVAESILEHDDENYPVELVQVAAVCVAALEDLAAQEEREGF
;
A
#
# COMPACT_ATOMS: atom_id res chain seq x y z
N MET A 1 5.08 -7.34 18.25
CA MET A 1 3.91 -7.34 17.34
C MET A 1 3.52 -8.77 17.04
N SER A 2 2.24 -9.12 17.14
CA SER A 2 1.74 -10.42 16.63
C SER A 2 1.46 -10.32 15.13
N LYS A 3 1.40 -11.45 14.43
CA LYS A 3 1.04 -11.47 13.00
C LYS A 3 -0.33 -10.86 12.75
N GLU A 4 -1.28 -11.13 13.64
CA GLU A 4 -2.64 -10.59 13.59
C GLU A 4 -2.63 -9.07 13.75
N SER A 5 -1.79 -8.52 14.63
CA SER A 5 -1.67 -7.07 14.78
C SER A 5 -1.05 -6.39 13.55
N ILE A 6 -0.11 -7.05 12.86
CA ILE A 6 0.47 -6.53 11.61
C ILE A 6 -0.59 -6.48 10.52
N TRP A 7 -1.33 -7.58 10.32
CA TRP A 7 -2.40 -7.64 9.34
C TRP A 7 -3.48 -6.59 9.59
N ARG A 8 -3.86 -6.38 10.86
CA ARG A 8 -4.83 -5.32 11.20
C ARG A 8 -4.34 -3.94 10.78
N ARG A 9 -3.06 -3.61 11.03
CA ARG A 9 -2.49 -2.32 10.62
C ARG A 9 -2.51 -2.14 9.10
N ILE A 10 -2.22 -3.18 8.33
CA ILE A 10 -2.29 -3.14 6.86
C ILE A 10 -3.74 -2.90 6.40
N LEU A 11 -4.71 -3.58 7.01
CA LEU A 11 -6.12 -3.39 6.67
C LEU A 11 -6.62 -1.98 7.03
N ASP A 12 -6.26 -1.46 8.20
CA ASP A 12 -6.60 -0.10 8.62
C ASP A 12 -6.00 0.94 7.66
N GLU A 13 -4.75 0.72 7.22
CA GLU A 13 -4.10 1.57 6.23
C GLU A 13 -4.77 1.50 4.85
N ARG A 14 -5.22 0.31 4.42
CA ARG A 14 -5.99 0.17 3.19
C ARG A 14 -7.28 0.99 3.22
N VAL A 15 -8.00 0.96 4.34
CA VAL A 15 -9.19 1.79 4.55
C VAL A 15 -8.84 3.27 4.42
N ARG A 16 -7.78 3.73 5.10
CA ARG A 16 -7.32 5.13 5.02
C ARG A 16 -6.99 5.55 3.59
N GLN A 17 -6.27 4.72 2.84
CA GLN A 17 -5.92 4.99 1.44
C GLN A 17 -7.16 5.05 0.54
N ASP A 18 -8.14 4.19 0.76
CA ASP A 18 -9.39 4.20 0.01
C ASP A 18 -10.23 5.44 0.31
N GLU A 19 -10.24 5.90 1.55
CA GLU A 19 -10.87 7.18 1.92
C GLU A 19 -10.16 8.38 1.27
N LYS A 20 -8.82 8.35 1.22
CA LYS A 20 -8.00 9.45 0.69
C LYS A 20 -7.99 9.52 -0.84
N PHE A 21 -7.91 8.38 -1.51
CA PHE A 21 -7.66 8.30 -2.96
C PHE A 21 -8.81 7.66 -3.75
N GLY A 22 -9.83 7.13 -3.07
CA GLY A 22 -10.91 6.37 -3.67
C GLY A 22 -10.57 4.88 -3.83
N SER A 23 -11.60 4.04 -3.71
CA SER A 23 -11.49 2.56 -3.80
C SER A 23 -11.62 2.02 -5.23
N GLN A 24 -12.24 2.76 -6.16
CA GLN A 24 -12.39 2.34 -7.56
C GLN A 24 -11.27 2.89 -8.42
N ARG A 25 -10.08 2.33 -8.23
CA ARG A 25 -8.92 2.63 -9.07
C ARG A 25 -8.97 1.76 -10.34
N LYS A 26 -8.30 2.25 -11.39
CA LYS A 26 -8.05 1.57 -12.66
C LYS A 26 -6.68 2.03 -13.13
N LEU A 27 -5.65 1.67 -12.37
CA LEU A 27 -4.31 2.17 -12.60
C LEU A 27 -3.53 1.14 -13.43
N SER A 28 -2.61 1.64 -14.25
CA SER A 28 -1.68 0.79 -14.97
C SER A 28 -0.63 0.22 -14.01
N GLN A 29 0.03 -0.87 -14.41
CA GLN A 29 1.09 -1.49 -13.61
C GLN A 29 2.26 -0.52 -13.36
N GLU A 30 2.58 0.34 -14.33
CA GLU A 30 3.61 1.39 -14.17
C GLU A 30 3.21 2.43 -13.13
N THR A 31 1.92 2.78 -13.07
CA THR A 31 1.41 3.72 -12.07
C THR A 31 1.47 3.09 -10.68
N TRP A 32 1.10 1.82 -10.54
CA TRP A 32 1.25 1.10 -9.27
C TRP A 32 2.71 0.96 -8.84
N LEU A 33 3.63 0.71 -9.79
CA LEU A 33 5.06 0.67 -9.50
C LEU A 33 5.56 2.02 -8.98
N ASN A 34 5.13 3.13 -9.58
CA ASN A 34 5.51 4.46 -9.11
C ASN A 34 5.07 4.70 -7.66
N ILE A 35 3.81 4.39 -7.33
CA ILE A 35 3.28 4.53 -5.96
C ILE A 35 4.04 3.62 -4.99
N LEU A 36 4.32 2.37 -5.37
CA LEU A 36 5.09 1.46 -4.52
C LEU A 36 6.51 1.98 -4.25
N VAL A 37 7.16 2.53 -5.27
CA VAL A 37 8.51 3.09 -5.13
C VAL A 37 8.52 4.37 -4.29
N GLU A 38 7.45 5.16 -4.32
CA GLU A 38 7.25 6.32 -3.43
C GLU A 38 7.25 5.88 -1.96
N GLU A 39 6.42 4.89 -1.59
CA GLU A 39 6.37 4.36 -0.22
C GLU A 39 7.71 3.73 0.23
N VAL A 40 8.41 3.05 -0.69
CA VAL A 40 9.77 2.53 -0.41
C VAL A 40 10.77 3.67 -0.18
N GLY A 41 10.58 4.79 -0.87
CA GLY A 41 11.32 6.03 -0.65
C GLY A 41 11.11 6.58 0.77
N GLU A 42 9.88 6.62 1.26
CA GLU A 42 9.55 7.07 2.63
C GLU A 42 10.15 6.15 3.70
N VAL A 43 10.18 4.83 3.45
CA VAL A 43 10.93 3.89 4.31
C VAL A 43 12.42 4.24 4.35
N ALA A 44 13.03 4.53 3.19
CA ALA A 44 14.44 4.89 3.12
C ALA A 44 14.73 6.23 3.81
N GLU A 45 13.84 7.21 3.67
CA GLU A 45 13.91 8.50 4.35
C GLU A 45 13.87 8.31 5.88
N SER A 46 12.91 7.52 6.38
CA SER A 46 12.81 7.22 7.83
C SER A 46 14.10 6.61 8.40
N ILE A 47 14.79 5.75 7.63
CA ILE A 47 16.10 5.20 8.03
C ILE A 47 17.18 6.28 8.07
N LEU A 48 17.25 7.12 7.02
CA LEU A 48 18.27 8.16 6.90
C LEU A 48 18.12 9.24 7.98
N GLU A 49 16.88 9.55 8.36
CA GLU A 49 16.56 10.55 9.37
C GLU A 49 16.55 10.01 10.81
N HIS A 50 16.78 8.70 10.98
CA HIS A 50 16.67 8.01 12.28
C HIS A 50 15.28 8.14 12.92
N ASP A 51 14.24 8.16 12.09
CA ASP A 51 12.84 8.18 12.53
C ASP A 51 12.33 6.74 12.77
N ASP A 52 12.72 6.20 13.93
CA ASP A 52 12.32 4.86 14.37
C ASP A 52 10.80 4.74 14.61
N GLU A 53 10.10 5.86 14.84
CA GLU A 53 8.64 5.88 15.05
C GLU A 53 7.89 5.75 13.71
N ASN A 54 8.39 6.42 12.67
CA ASN A 54 7.76 6.42 11.35
C ASN A 54 8.15 5.22 10.48
N TYR A 55 9.36 4.66 10.65
CA TYR A 55 9.80 3.46 9.93
C TYR A 55 8.75 2.31 9.89
N PRO A 56 8.13 1.89 11.01
CA PRO A 56 7.11 0.84 10.98
C PRO A 56 5.77 1.30 10.40
N VAL A 57 5.52 2.61 10.24
CA VAL A 57 4.37 3.15 9.52
C VAL A 57 4.59 2.99 8.02
N GLU A 58 5.75 3.40 7.51
CA GLU A 58 6.04 3.32 6.07
C GLU A 58 6.11 1.89 5.56
N LEU A 59 6.62 0.95 6.37
CA LEU A 59 6.54 -0.48 6.02
C LEU A 59 5.09 -0.98 5.88
N VAL A 60 4.16 -0.45 6.68
CA VAL A 60 2.74 -0.79 6.56
C VAL A 60 2.14 -0.16 5.31
N GLN A 61 2.51 1.07 4.98
CA GLN A 61 2.06 1.74 3.75
C GLN A 61 2.54 0.99 2.49
N VAL A 62 3.82 0.58 2.43
CA VAL A 62 4.35 -0.29 1.36
C VAL A 62 3.51 -1.56 1.20
N ALA A 63 3.25 -2.27 2.30
CA ALA A 63 2.46 -3.50 2.27
C ALA A 63 1.00 -3.24 1.83
N ALA A 64 0.41 -2.13 2.27
CA ALA A 64 -0.93 -1.73 1.86
C ALA A 64 -0.98 -1.39 0.36
N VAL A 65 0.02 -0.73 -0.21
CA VAL A 65 0.07 -0.47 -1.66
C VAL A 65 0.15 -1.77 -2.46
N CYS A 66 0.94 -2.76 -2.02
CA CYS A 66 0.96 -4.08 -2.65
C CYS A 66 -0.41 -4.76 -2.65
N VAL A 67 -1.14 -4.70 -1.53
CA VAL A 67 -2.51 -5.24 -1.43
C VAL A 67 -3.45 -4.50 -2.37
N ALA A 68 -3.40 -3.16 -2.38
CA ALA A 68 -4.23 -2.32 -3.24
C ALA A 68 -4.03 -2.62 -4.74
N ALA A 69 -2.78 -2.84 -5.15
CA ALA A 69 -2.45 -3.18 -6.54
C ALA A 69 -3.01 -4.55 -6.96
N LEU A 70 -2.97 -5.54 -6.05
CA LEU A 70 -3.57 -6.86 -6.29
C LEU A 70 -5.09 -6.80 -6.35
N GLU A 71 -5.72 -6.00 -5.48
CA GLU A 71 -7.16 -5.75 -5.48
C GLU A 71 -7.60 -5.11 -6.81
N ASP A 72 -6.87 -4.10 -7.29
CA ASP A 72 -7.14 -3.46 -8.57
C ASP A 72 -6.94 -4.42 -9.75
N LEU A 73 -5.87 -5.22 -9.75
CA LEU A 73 -5.64 -6.23 -10.78
C LEU A 73 -6.78 -7.25 -10.84
N ALA A 74 -7.16 -7.84 -9.70
CA ALA A 74 -8.25 -8.80 -9.63
C ALA A 74 -9.58 -8.17 -10.11
N ALA A 75 -9.86 -6.93 -9.71
CA ALA A 75 -11.05 -6.20 -10.14
C ALA A 75 -11.03 -5.82 -11.63
N GLN A 76 -9.86 -5.76 -12.27
CA GLN A 76 -9.73 -5.56 -13.72
C GLN A 76 -9.98 -6.88 -14.47
N GLU A 77 -9.38 -7.99 -14.01
CA GLU A 77 -9.58 -9.33 -14.58
C GLU A 77 -11.06 -9.75 -14.57
N GLU A 78 -11.76 -9.52 -13.46
CA GLU A 78 -13.21 -9.81 -13.35
C GLU A 78 -14.06 -9.02 -14.38
N ARG A 79 -13.67 -7.78 -14.71
CA ARG A 79 -14.39 -6.96 -15.69
C ARG A 79 -14.13 -7.38 -17.12
N GLU A 80 -12.95 -7.94 -17.38
CA GLU A 80 -12.55 -8.40 -18.72
C GLU A 80 -13.13 -9.80 -19.05
N GLY A 81 -13.76 -10.46 -18.09
CA GLY A 81 -14.55 -11.68 -18.31
C GLY A 81 -13.71 -12.94 -18.48
N PHE A 82 -12.59 -13.03 -17.76
CA PHE A 82 -11.80 -14.25 -17.61
C PHE A 82 -12.39 -15.19 -16.54
#